data_AF-A0A9P8C509-F1
#
_entry.id   AF-A0A9P8C509-F1
#
_cell.length_a   1.000
_cell.length_b   1.000
_cell.length_c   1.000
_cell.angle_alpha   90.00
_cell.angle_beta   90.00
_cell.angle_gamma   90.00
#
_symmetry.space_group_name_H-M   'P 1'
#
loop_
_entity.id
_entity.type
_entity.pdbx_description
1 polymer ?
#
loop_
_entity_poly.entity_id
_entity_poly.type
_entity_poly.pdbx_seq_one_letter_code
_entity_poly.pdbx_strand_id
1 'polypeptide(L)'
;MVSTRGHPQEFPELPVTPTKAMQSKSTPPRSRNGKWAHTPSNITLIWLFVSLPLVAWDTGYVMLRPHSMPGGNVHWPLWVPYELYGKVDYIYGWKAFNDSNGFTAAQGFLNIVESLMYMYYLYILYAYGTQNAARGRGAPKPAMAGFLGEQRHVEGQKGAVAVLVGFSAAVMTVSKTILYWMNEFYSGFDNIGHNKWMDLTFLWIIPNGAWLVLPAYIIYVTGGEIVQGLTIAAGGVVTSSDDTTLVKTE
;
A
#
# COMPACT_ATOMS: atom_id res chain seq x y z
N MET A 1 17.65 -57.32 -80.75
CA MET A 1 16.66 -57.86 -79.80
C MET A 1 17.16 -57.53 -78.41
N VAL A 2 16.51 -56.59 -77.68
CA VAL A 2 15.70 -56.86 -76.45
C VAL A 2 16.57 -57.47 -75.33
N SER A 3 16.66 -57.02 -74.08
CA SER A 3 16.10 -55.90 -73.31
C SER A 3 16.69 -55.99 -71.89
N THR A 4 17.07 -54.83 -71.34
CA THR A 4 16.89 -54.35 -69.96
C THR A 4 17.28 -55.20 -68.71
N ARG A 5 18.15 -54.58 -67.91
CA ARG A 5 18.27 -54.65 -66.44
C ARG A 5 16.91 -54.46 -65.72
N GLY A 6 16.79 -54.99 -64.51
CA GLY A 6 15.83 -54.49 -63.51
C GLY A 6 15.68 -55.40 -62.30
N HIS A 7 16.35 -55.04 -61.19
CA HIS A 7 16.08 -55.59 -59.85
C HIS A 7 14.74 -55.05 -59.30
N PRO A 8 14.01 -55.78 -58.43
CA PRO A 8 12.72 -55.35 -57.91
C PRO A 8 12.81 -54.38 -56.70
N GLN A 9 12.16 -53.23 -56.87
CA GLN A 9 11.34 -52.44 -55.94
C GLN A 9 11.77 -52.31 -54.46
N GLU A 10 12.45 -51.19 -54.16
CA GLU A 10 12.44 -50.52 -52.86
C GLU A 10 11.23 -49.59 -52.75
N PHE A 11 10.65 -49.50 -51.55
CA PHE A 11 9.48 -48.69 -51.21
C PHE A 11 9.76 -47.19 -51.43
N PRO A 12 8.75 -46.37 -51.78
CA PRO A 12 8.94 -44.93 -51.91
C PRO A 12 9.22 -44.31 -50.52
N GLU A 13 10.43 -43.80 -50.32
CA GLU A 13 10.76 -42.95 -49.18
C GLU A 13 10.05 -41.60 -49.31
N LEU A 14 9.28 -41.23 -48.28
CA LEU A 14 8.66 -39.92 -48.18
C LEU A 14 9.75 -38.83 -48.10
N PRO A 15 9.62 -37.70 -48.83
CA PRO A 15 10.62 -36.64 -48.78
C PRO A 15 10.66 -36.01 -47.39
N VAL A 16 11.75 -36.28 -46.66
CA VAL A 16 12.11 -35.58 -45.43
C VAL A 16 12.53 -34.16 -45.82
N THR A 17 11.55 -33.27 -45.88
CA THR A 17 11.81 -31.83 -46.02
C THR A 17 12.60 -31.40 -44.78
N PRO A 18 13.77 -30.74 -44.89
CA PRO A 18 14.45 -30.20 -43.73
C PRO A 18 13.55 -29.11 -43.16
N THR A 19 12.83 -29.41 -42.09
CA THR A 19 12.16 -28.39 -41.30
C THR A 19 13.28 -27.50 -40.78
N LYS A 20 13.40 -26.31 -41.37
CA LYS A 20 14.26 -25.23 -40.89
C LYS A 20 13.85 -25.02 -39.44
N ALA A 21 14.61 -25.61 -38.51
CA ALA A 21 14.40 -25.40 -37.09
C ALA A 21 14.45 -23.90 -36.90
N MET A 22 13.27 -23.31 -36.67
CA MET A 22 13.14 -21.92 -36.34
C MET A 22 13.83 -21.82 -35.00
N GLN A 23 15.11 -21.46 -35.03
CA GLN A 23 15.84 -21.01 -33.86
C GLN A 23 15.01 -19.84 -33.34
N SER A 24 14.11 -20.14 -32.40
CA SER A 24 13.60 -19.16 -31.47
C SER A 24 14.85 -18.56 -30.88
N LYS A 25 15.23 -17.39 -31.39
CA LYS A 25 16.07 -16.46 -30.66
C LYS A 25 15.19 -16.08 -29.46
N SER A 26 15.21 -16.92 -28.44
CA SER A 26 14.88 -16.52 -27.09
C SER A 26 15.89 -15.42 -26.79
N THR A 27 15.48 -14.19 -27.09
CA THR A 27 16.21 -13.00 -26.70
C THR A 27 16.39 -13.17 -25.19
N PRO A 28 17.62 -13.22 -24.66
CA PRO A 28 17.80 -13.26 -23.22
C PRO A 28 16.98 -12.11 -22.65
N PRO A 29 16.26 -12.29 -21.52
CA PRO A 29 15.49 -11.22 -20.92
C PRO A 29 16.43 -10.03 -20.84
N ARG A 30 16.06 -8.96 -21.54
CA ARG A 30 16.90 -7.79 -21.72
C ARG A 30 17.13 -7.27 -20.31
N SER A 31 18.31 -7.50 -19.75
CA SER A 31 18.77 -6.86 -18.53
C SER A 31 18.74 -5.36 -18.80
N ARG A 32 17.58 -4.73 -18.60
CA ARG A 32 17.53 -3.29 -18.47
C ARG A 32 18.33 -3.03 -17.21
N ASN A 33 19.46 -2.36 -17.36
CA ASN A 33 20.09 -1.60 -16.29
C ASN A 33 19.13 -0.47 -15.87
N GLY A 34 17.93 -0.82 -15.43
CA GLY A 34 16.92 0.10 -14.96
C GLY A 34 17.46 0.69 -13.67
N LYS A 35 17.58 2.01 -13.64
CA LYS A 35 17.88 2.71 -12.39
C LYS A 35 16.70 2.46 -11.46
N TRP A 36 16.99 2.02 -10.23
CA TRP A 36 15.98 1.83 -9.20
C TRP A 36 15.28 3.16 -8.90
N ALA A 37 13.96 3.13 -8.80
CA ALA A 37 13.14 4.29 -8.51
C ALA A 37 11.96 3.89 -7.63
N HIS A 38 11.67 4.70 -6.61
CA HIS A 38 10.47 4.53 -5.81
C HIS A 38 9.27 5.09 -6.58
N THR A 39 8.22 4.28 -6.73
CA THR A 39 6.97 4.70 -7.39
C THR A 39 5.79 4.41 -6.46
N PRO A 40 5.20 5.44 -5.82
CA PRO A 40 4.04 5.25 -4.95
C PRO A 40 2.87 4.60 -5.71
N SER A 41 2.26 3.58 -5.11
CA SER A 41 1.04 3.01 -5.68
C SER A 41 -0.14 3.98 -5.55
N ASN A 42 -1.06 3.97 -6.51
CA ASN A 42 -2.27 4.80 -6.46
C ASN A 42 -3.11 4.52 -5.20
N ILE A 43 -3.15 3.26 -4.75
CA ILE A 43 -3.81 2.85 -3.52
C ILE A 43 -3.20 3.57 -2.31
N THR A 44 -1.86 3.63 -2.24
CA THR A 44 -1.15 4.36 -1.18
C THR A 44 -1.49 5.84 -1.20
N LEU A 45 -1.49 6.49 -2.37
CA LEU A 45 -1.78 7.92 -2.47
C LEU A 45 -3.23 8.25 -2.07
N ILE A 46 -4.20 7.44 -2.52
CA ILE A 46 -5.61 7.58 -2.14
C ILE A 46 -5.77 7.36 -0.63
N TRP A 47 -5.11 6.33 -0.08
CA TRP A 47 -5.13 6.07 1.36
C TRP A 47 -4.61 7.26 2.14
N LEU A 48 -3.44 7.81 1.80
CA LEU A 48 -2.86 8.96 2.49
C LEU A 48 -3.72 10.22 2.36
N PHE A 49 -4.36 10.42 1.21
CA PHE A 49 -5.29 11.53 0.99
C PHE A 49 -6.49 11.47 1.94
N VAL A 50 -7.00 10.27 2.23
CA VAL A 50 -8.14 10.06 3.14
C VAL A 50 -7.70 9.99 4.60
N SER A 51 -6.62 9.27 4.89
CA SER A 51 -6.20 8.96 6.25
C SER A 51 -5.59 10.15 6.97
N LEU A 52 -4.78 10.99 6.30
CA LEU A 52 -4.14 12.13 6.96
C LEU A 52 -5.15 13.13 7.54
N PRO A 53 -6.20 13.56 6.81
CA PRO A 53 -7.25 14.39 7.40
C PRO A 53 -8.00 13.70 8.55
N LEU A 54 -8.32 12.41 8.42
CA LEU A 54 -9.02 11.66 9.46
C LEU A 54 -8.19 11.53 10.73
N VAL A 55 -6.90 11.21 10.60
CA VAL A 55 -5.96 11.08 11.72
C VAL A 55 -5.70 12.44 12.36
N ALA A 56 -5.62 13.53 11.58
CA ALA A 56 -5.50 14.88 12.13
C ALA A 56 -6.76 15.26 12.94
N TRP A 57 -7.94 14.93 12.45
CA TRP A 57 -9.21 15.15 13.14
C TRP A 57 -9.30 14.35 14.45
N ASP A 58 -8.92 13.08 14.41
CA ASP A 58 -8.88 12.18 15.56
C ASP A 58 -7.87 12.62 16.61
N THR A 59 -6.65 12.94 16.19
CA THR A 59 -5.60 13.45 17.07
C THR A 59 -6.03 14.78 17.70
N GLY A 60 -6.65 15.66 16.92
CA GLY A 60 -7.23 16.90 17.43
C GLY A 60 -8.28 16.64 18.52
N TYR A 61 -9.16 15.66 18.31
CA TYR A 61 -10.12 15.25 19.34
C TYR A 61 -9.41 14.82 20.62
N VAL A 62 -8.44 13.90 20.53
CA VAL A 62 -7.77 13.30 21.67
C VAL A 62 -6.93 14.32 22.45
N MET A 63 -6.17 15.17 21.75
CA MET A 63 -5.23 16.11 22.36
C MET A 63 -5.92 17.33 22.99
N LEU A 64 -7.13 17.66 22.54
CA LEU A 64 -7.92 18.79 23.05
C LEU A 64 -8.94 18.36 24.12
N ARG A 65 -8.91 17.12 24.61
CA ARG A 65 -9.78 16.72 25.73
C ARG A 65 -9.44 17.54 26.98
N PRO A 66 -10.43 18.00 27.77
CA PRO A 66 -11.86 17.72 27.63
C PRO A 66 -12.63 18.72 26.73
N HIS A 67 -11.98 19.76 26.21
CA HIS A 67 -12.63 20.82 25.41
C HIS A 67 -13.31 20.28 24.13
N SER A 68 -12.76 19.24 23.54
CA SER A 68 -13.28 18.54 22.36
C SER A 68 -14.36 17.48 22.70
N MET A 69 -14.50 17.08 23.97
CA MET A 69 -15.45 16.04 24.41
C MET A 69 -16.89 16.57 24.52
N PRO A 70 -17.92 15.71 24.52
CA PRO A 70 -19.31 16.16 24.66
C PRO A 70 -19.52 17.06 25.88
N GLY A 71 -20.06 18.26 25.65
CA GLY A 71 -20.19 19.32 26.67
C GLY A 71 -19.04 20.33 26.71
N GLY A 72 -17.94 20.08 25.99
CA GLY A 72 -16.81 20.98 25.83
C GLY A 72 -17.07 22.13 24.83
N ASN A 73 -16.32 23.21 24.97
CA ASN A 73 -16.50 24.46 24.21
C ASN A 73 -16.14 24.36 22.72
N VAL A 74 -15.33 23.40 22.30
CA VAL A 74 -14.95 23.21 20.89
C VAL A 74 -15.52 21.93 20.29
N HIS A 75 -16.29 21.15 21.07
CA HIS A 75 -16.92 19.91 20.61
C HIS A 75 -17.83 20.14 19.40
N TRP A 76 -18.65 21.19 19.43
CA TRP A 76 -19.40 21.66 18.28
C TRP A 76 -18.52 22.60 17.43
N PRO A 77 -18.49 22.47 16.09
CA PRO A 77 -19.21 21.49 15.26
C PRO A 77 -18.37 20.26 14.94
N LEU A 78 -17.05 20.34 15.17
CA LEU A 78 -16.08 19.46 14.53
C LEU A 78 -16.10 18.05 15.10
N TRP A 79 -16.32 17.88 16.40
CA TRP A 79 -16.18 16.59 17.09
C TRP A 79 -17.50 15.98 17.56
N VAL A 80 -18.64 16.51 17.10
CA VAL A 80 -19.97 15.96 17.41
C VAL A 80 -20.09 14.44 17.19
N PRO A 81 -19.52 13.84 16.12
CA PRO A 81 -19.57 12.38 15.93
C PRO A 81 -18.90 11.58 17.06
N TYR A 82 -17.93 12.17 17.78
CA TYR A 82 -17.27 11.51 18.91
C TYR A 82 -18.17 11.34 20.13
N GLU A 83 -19.33 12.01 20.19
CA GLU A 83 -20.33 11.69 21.22
C GLU A 83 -20.87 10.28 21.05
N LEU A 84 -21.19 9.87 19.82
CA LEU A 84 -21.60 8.51 19.52
C LEU A 84 -20.41 7.56 19.64
N TYR A 85 -19.27 7.92 19.05
CA TYR A 85 -18.11 7.04 19.02
C TYR A 85 -17.59 6.73 20.44
N GLY A 86 -17.51 7.74 21.33
CA GLY A 86 -17.11 7.54 22.72
C GLY A 86 -18.10 6.76 23.58
N LYS A 87 -19.33 6.51 23.09
CA LYS A 87 -20.30 5.57 23.72
C LYS A 87 -20.11 4.14 23.23
N VAL A 88 -19.59 3.96 22.02
CA VAL A 88 -19.24 2.64 21.46
C VAL A 88 -17.89 2.20 22.00
N ASP A 89 -16.91 3.09 21.96
CA ASP A 89 -15.55 2.80 22.36
C ASP A 89 -15.17 3.72 23.52
N TYR A 90 -15.21 3.16 24.73
CA TYR A 90 -14.99 3.95 25.94
C TYR A 90 -13.57 4.51 26.07
N ILE A 91 -12.59 4.04 25.28
CA ILE A 91 -11.24 4.62 25.20
C ILE A 91 -11.28 6.05 24.62
N TYR A 92 -12.35 6.37 23.88
CA TYR A 92 -12.66 7.72 23.39
C TYR A 92 -13.59 8.53 24.31
N GLY A 93 -14.25 7.88 25.27
CA GLY A 93 -15.30 8.49 26.09
C GLY A 93 -14.85 9.04 27.45
N TRP A 94 -15.84 9.48 28.23
CA TRP A 94 -15.64 10.01 29.59
C TRP A 94 -15.10 8.96 30.57
N LYS A 95 -15.37 7.66 30.37
CA LYS A 95 -14.82 6.58 31.21
C LYS A 95 -13.30 6.63 31.21
N ALA A 96 -12.66 6.49 30.04
CA ALA A 96 -11.21 6.52 29.94
C ALA A 96 -10.59 7.85 30.40
N PHE A 97 -11.27 8.98 30.14
CA PHE A 97 -10.80 10.29 30.60
C PHE A 97 -10.80 10.39 32.13
N ASN A 98 -11.90 9.99 32.79
CA ASN A 98 -12.03 10.04 34.25
C ASN A 98 -11.11 9.02 34.94
N ASP A 99 -10.91 7.85 34.32
CA ASP A 99 -9.97 6.83 34.78
C ASP A 99 -8.50 7.24 34.59
N SER A 100 -8.23 8.42 34.01
CA SER A 100 -6.88 8.89 33.65
C SER A 100 -6.11 7.88 32.78
N ASN A 101 -6.82 7.18 31.89
CA ASN A 101 -6.23 6.18 31.01
C ASN A 101 -5.45 6.88 29.89
N GLY A 102 -4.12 6.79 29.94
CA GLY A 102 -3.22 7.44 28.99
C GLY A 102 -3.11 6.76 27.62
N PHE A 103 -3.72 5.59 27.42
CA PHE A 103 -3.52 4.79 26.21
C PHE A 103 -3.91 5.54 24.93
N THR A 104 -5.12 6.11 24.86
CA THR A 104 -5.61 6.83 23.68
C THR A 104 -4.75 8.06 23.37
N ALA A 105 -4.32 8.79 24.41
CA ALA A 105 -3.44 9.94 24.24
C ALA A 105 -2.06 9.54 23.71
N ALA A 106 -1.49 8.44 24.19
CA ALA A 106 -0.22 7.91 23.68
C ALA A 106 -0.34 7.47 22.20
N GLN A 107 -1.44 6.82 21.82
CA GLN A 107 -1.75 6.49 20.43
C GLN A 107 -1.86 7.76 19.56
N GLY A 108 -2.60 8.76 20.03
CA GLY A 108 -2.73 10.06 19.37
C GLY A 108 -1.39 10.78 19.20
N PHE A 109 -0.48 10.69 20.15
CA PHE A 109 0.85 11.30 20.01
C PHE A 109 1.66 10.63 18.90
N LEU A 110 1.63 9.29 18.82
CA LEU A 110 2.26 8.59 17.72
C LEU A 110 1.55 8.83 16.37
N ASN A 111 0.26 9.14 16.37
CA ASN A 111 -0.45 9.60 15.17
C ASN A 111 0.11 10.93 14.64
N ILE A 112 0.56 11.85 15.51
CA ILE A 112 1.27 13.07 15.09
C ILE A 112 2.57 12.70 14.38
N VAL A 113 3.40 11.85 15.01
CA VAL A 113 4.70 11.44 14.45
C VAL A 113 4.50 10.74 13.10
N GLU A 114 3.59 9.79 13.04
CA GLU A 114 3.23 9.08 11.81
C GLU A 114 2.76 10.04 10.71
N SER A 115 1.89 10.99 11.04
CA SER A 115 1.36 11.97 10.08
C SER A 115 2.47 12.87 9.54
N LEU A 116 3.40 13.31 10.39
CA LEU A 116 4.59 14.07 9.98
C LEU A 116 5.47 13.25 9.02
N MET A 117 5.66 11.96 9.28
CA MET A 117 6.41 11.07 8.39
C MET A 117 5.74 10.93 7.02
N TYR A 118 4.42 10.71 6.97
CA TYR A 118 3.69 10.64 5.71
C TYR A 118 3.65 11.98 4.97
N MET A 119 3.53 13.11 5.67
CA MET A 119 3.66 14.43 5.05
C MET A 119 5.05 14.65 4.47
N TYR A 120 6.11 14.22 5.15
CA TYR A 120 7.49 14.28 4.63
C TYR A 120 7.68 13.36 3.42
N TYR A 121 7.11 12.16 3.45
CA TYR A 121 7.06 11.24 2.31
C TYR A 121 6.39 11.89 1.09
N LEU A 122 5.18 12.45 1.26
CA LEU A 122 4.47 13.15 0.20
C LEU A 122 5.26 14.37 -0.29
N TYR A 123 5.88 15.13 0.61
CA TYR A 123 6.76 16.24 0.23
C TYR A 123 7.88 15.79 -0.71
N ILE A 124 8.56 14.67 -0.41
CA ILE A 124 9.61 14.15 -1.30
C ILE A 124 9.03 13.79 -2.67
N LEU A 125 7.90 13.07 -2.70
CA LEU A 125 7.24 12.67 -3.95
C LEU A 125 6.84 13.88 -4.81
N TYR A 126 6.29 14.92 -4.20
CA TYR A 126 5.79 16.08 -4.95
C TYR A 126 6.89 17.09 -5.32
N ALA A 127 7.93 17.24 -4.49
CA ALA A 127 9.03 18.17 -4.75
C ALA A 127 10.10 17.60 -5.67
N TYR A 128 10.34 16.28 -5.63
CA TYR A 128 11.44 15.62 -6.37
C TYR A 128 10.97 14.54 -7.36
N GLY A 129 9.67 14.23 -7.40
CA GLY A 129 9.13 13.23 -8.32
C GLY A 129 9.12 13.71 -9.77
N THR A 130 9.65 12.88 -10.66
CA THR A 130 9.59 13.10 -12.11
C THR A 130 8.35 12.42 -12.67
N GLN A 131 7.68 13.08 -13.60
CA GLN A 131 6.52 12.54 -14.29
C GLN A 131 6.96 11.84 -15.57
N ASN A 132 6.53 10.59 -15.77
CA ASN A 132 6.70 9.93 -17.05
C ASN A 132 5.56 10.36 -17.98
N ALA A 133 5.88 11.10 -19.04
CA ALA A 133 4.93 11.50 -20.09
C ALA A 133 4.44 10.33 -20.97
N ALA A 134 4.80 9.09 -20.65
CA ALA A 134 4.36 7.91 -21.37
C ALA A 134 2.93 7.52 -20.93
N ARG A 135 1.94 8.21 -21.50
CA ARG A 135 0.53 7.81 -21.40
C ARG A 135 0.35 6.40 -21.96
N GLY A 136 -0.02 5.44 -21.12
CA GLY A 136 -0.56 4.17 -21.56
C GLY A 136 -1.77 4.38 -22.49
N ARG A 137 -1.95 3.49 -23.47
CA ARG A 137 -3.09 3.51 -24.41
C ARG A 137 -4.39 3.35 -23.62
N GLY A 138 -5.08 4.47 -23.32
CA GLY A 138 -6.30 4.48 -22.49
C GLY A 138 -6.27 5.40 -21.26
N ALA A 139 -5.18 6.14 -21.02
CA ALA A 139 -5.11 7.08 -19.90
C ALA A 139 -6.18 8.21 -20.00
N PRO A 140 -6.88 8.55 -18.90
CA PRO A 140 -7.87 9.63 -18.88
C PRO A 140 -7.31 10.96 -19.42
N LYS A 141 -8.19 11.77 -20.01
CA LYS A 141 -7.86 13.14 -20.44
C LYS A 141 -7.35 13.96 -19.23
N PRO A 142 -6.44 14.93 -19.41
CA PRO A 142 -5.82 15.68 -18.30
C PRO A 142 -6.83 16.31 -17.34
N ALA A 143 -8.00 16.70 -17.86
CA ALA A 143 -9.10 17.28 -17.10
C ALA A 143 -9.79 16.31 -16.11
N MET A 144 -9.59 14.99 -16.25
CA MET A 144 -10.19 13.95 -15.39
C MET A 144 -9.17 13.28 -14.46
N ALA A 145 -7.87 13.44 -14.70
CA ALA A 145 -6.83 12.79 -13.91
C ALA A 145 -6.57 13.50 -12.56
N GLY A 146 -6.82 14.80 -12.48
CA GLY A 146 -6.66 15.58 -11.24
C GLY A 146 -5.27 15.46 -10.59
N PHE A 147 -5.12 16.09 -9.42
CA PHE A 147 -3.89 16.11 -8.62
C PHE A 147 -3.36 14.71 -8.20
N LEU A 148 -4.22 13.68 -8.27
CA LEU A 148 -3.94 12.30 -7.84
C LEU A 148 -3.58 11.34 -8.99
N GLY A 149 -3.81 11.72 -10.26
CA GLY A 149 -3.71 10.82 -11.41
C GLY A 149 -2.35 10.79 -12.12
N GLU A 150 -1.39 11.60 -11.68
CA GLU A 150 -0.07 11.69 -12.31
C GLU A 150 0.93 10.79 -11.56
N GLN A 151 1.23 9.61 -12.12
CA GLN A 151 2.26 8.72 -11.58
C GLN A 151 3.62 9.44 -11.57
N ARG A 152 4.14 9.67 -10.37
CA ARG A 152 5.46 10.23 -10.11
C ARG A 152 6.39 9.10 -9.69
N HIS A 153 7.65 9.18 -10.09
CA HIS A 153 8.70 8.30 -9.57
C HIS A 153 9.85 9.16 -9.05
N VAL A 154 10.51 8.70 -7.99
CA VAL A 154 11.66 9.39 -7.40
C VAL A 154 12.86 8.45 -7.46
N GLU A 155 13.91 8.87 -8.17
CA GLU A 155 15.14 8.10 -8.30
C GLU A 155 16.15 8.42 -7.17
N GLY A 156 17.16 7.55 -7.03
CA GLY A 156 18.34 7.80 -6.22
C GLY A 156 18.06 7.92 -4.71
N GLN A 157 18.89 8.69 -4.01
CA GLN A 157 18.83 8.81 -2.54
C GLN A 157 17.47 9.33 -2.05
N LYS A 158 16.85 10.26 -2.77
CA LYS A 158 15.54 10.81 -2.38
C LYS A 158 14.44 9.74 -2.46
N GLY A 159 14.46 8.90 -3.50
CA GLY A 159 13.56 7.74 -3.59
C GLY A 159 13.78 6.75 -2.46
N ALA A 160 15.04 6.47 -2.12
CA ALA A 160 15.40 5.57 -1.02
C ALA A 160 14.92 6.10 0.34
N VAL A 161 15.04 7.41 0.59
CA VAL A 161 14.50 8.04 1.80
C VAL A 161 12.98 7.99 1.81
N ALA A 162 12.31 8.28 0.69
CA ALA A 162 10.86 8.22 0.59
C ALA A 162 10.34 6.82 0.94
N VAL A 163 10.85 5.77 0.27
CA VAL A 163 10.39 4.40 0.52
C VAL A 163 10.63 3.98 1.97
N LEU A 164 11.76 4.36 2.56
CA LEU A 164 12.08 4.03 3.94
C LEU A 164 11.15 4.71 4.94
N VAL A 165 10.85 6.00 4.73
CA VAL A 165 9.93 6.77 5.58
C VAL A 165 8.52 6.22 5.45
N GLY A 166 8.05 5.96 4.23
CA GLY A 166 6.73 5.38 3.97
C GLY A 166 6.58 3.99 4.61
N PHE A 167 7.57 3.13 4.47
CA PHE A 167 7.62 1.81 5.12
C PHE A 167 7.55 1.93 6.65
N SER A 168 8.39 2.80 7.23
CA SER A 168 8.48 2.96 8.69
C SER A 168 7.19 3.51 9.29
N ALA A 169 6.56 4.49 8.62
CA ALA A 169 5.27 5.03 9.02
C ALA A 169 4.18 3.94 8.98
N ALA A 170 4.15 3.12 7.93
CA ALA A 170 3.17 2.04 7.80
C ALA A 170 3.36 0.94 8.86
N VAL A 171 4.61 0.57 9.18
CA VAL A 171 4.91 -0.35 10.30
C VAL A 171 4.40 0.23 11.61
N MET A 172 4.58 1.53 11.85
CA MET A 172 4.06 2.21 13.04
C MET A 172 2.52 2.10 13.11
N THR A 173 1.82 2.34 12.00
CA THR A 173 0.35 2.23 11.94
C THR A 173 -0.13 0.82 12.30
N VAL A 174 0.47 -0.21 11.68
CA VAL A 174 0.12 -1.61 11.97
C VAL A 174 0.40 -1.95 13.42
N SER A 175 1.58 -1.59 13.92
CA SER A 175 2.01 -1.92 15.29
C SER A 175 1.08 -1.29 16.33
N LYS A 176 0.71 -0.03 16.15
CA LYS A 176 -0.25 0.69 17.00
C LYS A 176 -1.63 0.05 16.97
N THR A 177 -2.11 -0.29 15.79
CA THR A 177 -3.45 -0.86 15.63
C THR A 177 -3.51 -2.27 16.23
N ILE A 178 -2.48 -3.09 16.05
CA ILE A 178 -2.36 -4.39 16.73
C ILE A 178 -2.33 -4.18 18.25
N LEU A 179 -1.51 -3.24 18.73
CA LEU A 179 -1.45 -2.94 20.16
C LEU A 179 -2.82 -2.50 20.70
N TYR A 180 -3.59 -1.74 19.92
CA TYR A 180 -4.93 -1.33 20.29
C TYR A 180 -5.88 -2.54 20.46
N TRP A 181 -5.90 -3.44 19.49
CA TRP A 181 -6.70 -4.66 19.57
C TRP A 181 -6.28 -5.58 20.72
N MET A 182 -4.97 -5.71 20.94
CA MET A 182 -4.43 -6.51 22.03
C MET A 182 -4.73 -5.89 23.39
N ASN A 183 -4.72 -4.57 23.51
CA ASN A 183 -5.13 -3.88 24.74
C ASN A 183 -6.58 -4.22 25.11
N GLU A 184 -7.50 -4.23 24.13
CA GLU A 184 -8.88 -4.67 24.38
C GLU A 184 -8.98 -6.15 24.73
N PHE A 185 -8.23 -7.01 24.04
CA PHE A 185 -8.23 -8.44 24.36
C PHE A 185 -7.75 -8.71 25.80
N TYR A 186 -6.63 -8.10 26.21
CA TYR A 186 -6.06 -8.29 27.54
C TYR A 186 -6.81 -7.55 28.65
N SER A 187 -7.60 -6.53 28.33
CA SER A 187 -8.49 -5.86 29.30
C SER A 187 -9.83 -6.60 29.48
N GLY A 188 -10.06 -7.71 28.77
CA GLY A 188 -11.35 -8.41 28.80
C GLY A 188 -12.45 -7.66 28.04
N PHE A 189 -12.07 -6.87 27.03
CA PHE A 189 -12.93 -6.02 26.21
C PHE A 189 -13.63 -4.92 27.03
N ASP A 190 -12.96 -4.36 28.03
CA ASP A 190 -13.54 -3.37 28.96
C ASP A 190 -14.10 -2.12 28.25
N ASN A 191 -13.53 -1.72 27.10
CA ASN A 191 -13.99 -0.51 26.41
C ASN A 191 -15.03 -0.75 25.32
N ILE A 192 -15.18 -1.99 24.83
CA ILE A 192 -16.01 -2.31 23.66
C ILE A 192 -16.99 -3.48 23.87
N GLY A 193 -16.85 -4.25 24.95
CA GLY A 193 -17.60 -5.49 25.18
C GLY A 193 -19.08 -5.28 25.49
N HIS A 194 -19.49 -4.06 25.83
CA HIS A 194 -20.90 -3.70 26.08
C HIS A 194 -21.73 -3.52 24.80
N ASN A 195 -21.08 -3.43 23.63
CA ASN A 195 -21.77 -3.14 22.38
C ASN A 195 -22.53 -4.35 21.83
N LYS A 196 -23.59 -4.07 21.07
CA LYS A 196 -24.19 -5.07 20.19
C LYS A 196 -23.18 -5.46 19.11
N TRP A 197 -23.21 -6.72 18.70
CA TRP A 197 -22.34 -7.24 17.64
C TRP A 197 -22.36 -6.42 16.34
N MET A 198 -23.52 -5.89 15.96
CA MET A 198 -23.64 -5.04 14.77
C MET A 198 -22.90 -3.71 14.94
N ASP A 199 -23.14 -3.00 16.05
CA ASP A 199 -22.50 -1.72 16.33
C ASP A 199 -20.98 -1.90 16.42
N LEU A 200 -20.53 -2.94 17.13
CA LEU A 200 -19.12 -3.31 17.23
C LEU A 200 -18.50 -3.58 15.85
N THR A 201 -19.20 -4.30 14.98
CA THR A 201 -18.68 -4.67 13.66
C THR A 201 -18.47 -3.44 12.77
N PHE A 202 -19.48 -2.58 12.67
CA PHE A 202 -19.44 -1.45 11.74
C PHE A 202 -18.72 -0.22 12.28
N LEU A 203 -18.73 0.00 13.59
CA LEU A 203 -18.15 1.20 14.19
C LEU A 203 -16.76 0.95 14.78
N TRP A 204 -16.36 -0.30 15.04
CA TRP A 204 -15.04 -0.60 15.61
C TRP A 204 -14.22 -1.57 14.74
N ILE A 205 -14.75 -2.76 14.41
CA ILE A 205 -13.97 -3.80 13.70
C ILE A 205 -13.60 -3.36 12.29
N ILE A 206 -14.56 -2.97 11.46
CA ILE A 206 -14.32 -2.60 10.05
C ILE A 206 -13.42 -1.37 9.95
N PRO A 207 -13.68 -0.27 10.69
CA PRO A 207 -12.80 0.90 10.68
C PRO A 207 -11.37 0.52 11.09
N ASN A 208 -11.16 -0.07 12.27
CA ASN A 208 -9.81 -0.41 12.71
C ASN A 208 -9.14 -1.46 11.80
N GLY A 209 -9.91 -2.37 11.21
CA GLY A 209 -9.42 -3.36 10.24
C GLY A 209 -8.83 -2.72 8.98
N ALA A 210 -9.39 -1.60 8.50
CA ALA A 210 -8.81 -0.86 7.37
C ALA A 210 -7.40 -0.31 7.70
N TRP A 211 -7.17 0.11 8.94
CA TRP A 211 -5.85 0.54 9.45
C TRP A 211 -4.86 -0.61 9.67
N LEU A 212 -5.29 -1.87 9.60
CA LEU A 212 -4.40 -3.02 9.50
C LEU A 212 -4.09 -3.33 8.03
N VAL A 213 -5.12 -3.45 7.19
CA VAL A 213 -4.99 -3.95 5.81
C VAL A 213 -4.21 -2.99 4.92
N LEU A 214 -4.56 -1.70 4.90
CA LEU A 214 -3.95 -0.75 3.96
C LEU A 214 -2.50 -0.41 4.32
N PRO A 215 -2.14 -0.17 5.59
CA PRO A 215 -0.74 -0.05 5.99
C PRO A 215 0.05 -1.34 5.76
N ALA A 216 -0.50 -2.53 6.00
CA ALA A 216 0.18 -3.79 5.67
C ALA A 216 0.46 -3.93 4.16
N TYR A 217 -0.47 -3.49 3.30
CA TYR A 217 -0.22 -3.40 1.86
C TYR A 217 0.93 -2.42 1.53
N ILE A 218 0.98 -1.25 2.18
CA ILE A 218 2.08 -0.30 2.00
C ILE A 218 3.41 -0.93 2.42
N ILE A 219 3.46 -1.63 3.57
CA ILE A 219 4.64 -2.37 4.04
C ILE A 219 5.07 -3.40 2.98
N TYR A 220 4.13 -4.17 2.44
CA TYR A 220 4.44 -5.18 1.42
C TYR A 220 5.06 -4.57 0.17
N VAL A 221 4.45 -3.51 -0.39
CA VAL A 221 4.93 -2.86 -1.60
C VAL A 221 6.28 -2.18 -1.36
N THR A 222 6.36 -1.31 -0.35
CA THR A 222 7.59 -0.54 -0.06
C THR A 222 8.72 -1.43 0.44
N GLY A 223 8.42 -2.48 1.21
CA GLY A 223 9.39 -3.50 1.62
C GLY A 223 9.93 -4.29 0.43
N GLY A 224 9.07 -4.66 -0.51
CA GLY A 224 9.49 -5.27 -1.78
C GLY A 224 10.42 -4.37 -2.59
N GLU A 225 10.13 -3.08 -2.68
CA GLU A 225 11.00 -2.11 -3.35
C GLU A 225 12.36 -1.93 -2.65
N ILE A 226 12.39 -1.93 -1.31
CA ILE A 226 13.64 -1.89 -0.54
C ILE A 226 14.49 -3.13 -0.85
N VAL A 227 13.90 -4.33 -0.81
CA VAL A 227 14.58 -5.59 -1.14
C VAL A 227 15.07 -5.59 -2.59
N GLN A 228 14.27 -5.11 -3.54
CA GLN A 228 14.67 -4.94 -4.94
C GLN A 228 15.89 -4.03 -5.07
N GLY A 229 15.88 -2.86 -4.41
CA GLY A 229 17.01 -1.93 -4.44
C GLY A 229 18.30 -2.53 -3.89
N LEU A 230 18.21 -3.25 -2.76
CA LEU A 230 19.34 -3.96 -2.17
C LEU A 230 19.86 -5.09 -3.07
N THR A 231 18.96 -5.81 -3.74
CA THR A 231 19.32 -6.90 -4.66
C THR A 231 20.09 -6.37 -5.87
N ILE A 232 19.63 -5.26 -6.46
CA ILE A 232 20.33 -4.57 -7.57
C ILE A 232 21.72 -4.11 -7.10
N ALA A 233 21.81 -3.50 -5.92
CA ALA A 233 23.07 -3.03 -5.36
C ALA A 233 24.07 -4.17 -5.10
N ALA A 234 23.58 -5.38 -4.78
CA ALA A 234 24.39 -6.58 -4.60
C ALA A 234 24.78 -7.27 -5.93
N GLY A 235 24.43 -6.71 -7.09
CA GLY A 235 24.71 -7.30 -8.41
C GLY A 235 23.74 -8.41 -8.82
N GLY A 236 22.61 -8.56 -8.11
CA GLY A 236 21.57 -9.53 -8.45
C GLY A 236 20.71 -9.08 -9.63
N VAL A 237 20.19 -10.05 -10.40
CA VAL A 237 19.21 -9.80 -11.46
C VAL A 237 17.83 -9.72 -10.82
N VAL A 238 17.14 -8.60 -11.01
CA VAL A 238 15.74 -8.46 -10.60
C VAL A 238 14.84 -8.44 -11.83
N THR A 239 13.82 -9.28 -11.86
CA THR A 239 12.73 -9.21 -12.85
C THR A 239 11.96 -7.91 -12.64
N SER A 240 11.71 -7.16 -13.73
CA SER A 240 11.03 -5.86 -13.66
C SER A 240 9.68 -5.99 -12.97
N SER A 241 9.32 -5.03 -12.12
CA SER A 241 8.02 -4.96 -11.44
C SER A 241 6.84 -4.90 -12.42
N ASP A 242 7.08 -4.51 -13.68
CA ASP A 242 6.09 -4.56 -14.76
C ASP A 242 5.68 -6.00 -15.11
N ASP A 243 6.59 -6.98 -14.99
CA ASP A 243 6.30 -8.39 -15.32
C ASP A 243 5.41 -9.06 -14.26
N THR A 244 5.34 -8.52 -13.05
CA THR A 244 4.51 -9.07 -11.96
C THR A 244 3.02 -8.72 -12.12
N THR A 245 2.65 -7.83 -13.05
CA THR A 245 1.25 -7.48 -13.33
C THR A 245 0.60 -8.30 -14.44
N LEU A 246 1.33 -9.20 -15.10
CA LEU A 246 0.81 -10.02 -16.22
C LEU A 246 0.66 -11.51 -15.90
N VAL A 247 0.71 -11.92 -14.62
CA VAL A 247 0.39 -13.30 -14.24
C VAL A 247 -0.98 -13.36 -13.58
N LYS A 248 -2.04 -13.29 -14.41
CA LYS A 248 -3.29 -14.05 -14.28
C LYS A 248 -4.31 -13.61 -15.34
N THR A 249 -4.39 -14.38 -16.42
CA THR A 249 -5.66 -14.77 -17.08
C THR A 249 -5.31 -15.80 -18.15
N GLU A 250 -5.25 -17.06 -17.71
CA GLU A 250 -5.73 -18.18 -18.52
C GLU A 250 -7.12 -18.55 -17.99
#